data_AF-A0A0M4ETR5-F1
#
_entry.id   AF-A0A0M4ETR5-F1
#
_cell.length_a   1.000
_cell.length_b   1.000
_cell.length_c   1.000
_cell.angle_alpha   90.00
_cell.angle_beta   90.00
_cell.angle_gamma   90.00
#
_symmetry.space_group_name_H-M   'P 1'
#
loop_
_entity.id
_entity.type
_entity.pdbx_description
1 polymer ?
#
loop_
_entity_poly.entity_id
_entity_poly.type
_entity_poly.pdbx_seq_one_letter_code
_entity_poly.pdbx_strand_id
1 'polypeptide(L)'
;MTSMLLPKHLDNIITSLQGWKADKRFNIPEMDIFNLLQTARGVLMSEPMLLELRAPVNVLGDIHGQYGDMLRYFDAAGYPPTANYLFLGDYVDRGKNSVETLTLLLAYKVKYSEKFYLLRGNHESANINHFYGFYDECKRRFTVRLWKCFVDTYNCLPVAAIIGEKIFCCHGGLSPVLHELDEIRSLPRPCEVKTNGLLCDLLWADPEPNVMGWAKNSRGVSFTFGPDILAQFLKRFKFDLMCRAHQVVEDGYEFFAKRQLITIFSAVNYCGEYDNAGAMMCIDESLNITLTVLKPKKRDLRFTAAVEKAPDLFSNQKDDERFIPLNKGDIESVCQMAREDFLFGDMCLNVYAPMNVVGDLHGQYEDLLRIIRHNGAPPKQRYLFLGDYVDRGLNSVETMMLLLCYKLKYSQCVYLLRGNHESQSINRVYGFYDECKRRYSTKLWRCFVDCYNCMPVAALISNRIFCCHGGLSPNLVSIEEINKIKRPTEIPESGVLCDLLWSDPERTLLGWGRSQRGVSYVFGSDVVDHFISHHKLDLICRAHQVVEDGYEFFAKRQLVTIFSAPNYCGVFDNAGAVMSISDNLVITFAIFNPKGAYVVGLKNQAKAWGKQLQFNKNERLKI
;
A
#
# COMPACT_ATOMS: atom_id res chain seq x y z
N MET A 1 30.88 26.48 1.72
CA MET A 1 31.89 25.43 1.52
C MET A 1 31.17 24.09 1.43
N THR A 2 30.92 23.62 0.22
CA THR A 2 30.28 22.33 -0.08
C THR A 2 31.30 21.23 0.25
N SER A 3 31.10 20.49 1.34
CA SER A 3 31.95 19.33 1.63
C SER A 3 31.61 18.24 0.61
N MET A 4 32.49 18.02 -0.38
CA MET A 4 32.41 16.81 -1.19
C MET A 4 32.49 15.60 -0.26
N LEU A 5 31.63 14.60 -0.49
CA LEU A 5 31.70 13.34 0.24
C LEU A 5 33.07 12.70 -0.03
N LEU A 6 33.89 12.53 1.01
CA LEU A 6 35.20 11.92 0.86
C LEU A 6 35.05 10.46 0.38
N PRO A 7 35.87 9.98 -0.56
CA PRO A 7 35.78 8.61 -1.07
C PRO A 7 35.77 7.52 0.02
N LYS A 8 36.56 7.71 1.07
CA LYS A 8 36.60 6.81 2.24
C LYS A 8 35.26 6.74 2.99
N HIS A 9 34.50 7.84 3.05
CA HIS A 9 33.17 7.84 3.68
C HIS A 9 32.15 7.12 2.79
N LEU A 10 32.23 7.27 1.47
CA LEU A 10 31.39 6.53 0.54
C LEU A 10 31.61 5.02 0.64
N ASP A 11 32.86 4.57 0.75
CA ASP A 11 33.21 3.17 0.94
C ASP A 11 32.65 2.59 2.24
N ASN A 12 32.69 3.38 3.32
CA ASN A 12 32.11 2.99 4.61
C ASN A 12 30.59 2.84 4.53
N ILE A 13 29.90 3.76 3.83
CA ILE A 13 28.44 3.68 3.60
C ILE A 13 28.11 2.39 2.84
N ILE A 14 28.79 2.13 1.72
CA ILE A 14 28.58 0.93 0.89
C ILE A 14 28.83 -0.35 1.69
N THR A 15 29.98 -0.45 2.35
CA THR A 15 30.37 -1.64 3.14
C THR A 15 29.35 -1.93 4.24
N SER A 16 28.89 -0.87 4.91
CA SER A 16 27.88 -1.01 5.95
C SER A 16 26.56 -1.52 5.37
N LEU A 17 26.12 -0.99 4.22
CA LEU A 17 24.88 -1.38 3.54
C LEU A 17 24.94 -2.81 3.01
N GLN A 18 26.07 -3.23 2.43
CA GLN A 18 26.28 -4.61 1.99
C GLN A 18 26.25 -5.60 3.16
N GLY A 19 26.79 -5.22 4.32
CA GLY A 19 26.81 -6.04 5.53
C GLY A 19 25.46 -6.20 6.25
N TRP A 20 24.36 -5.81 5.61
CA TRP A 20 23.03 -5.83 6.19
C TRP A 20 22.59 -7.24 6.62
N LYS A 21 21.89 -7.29 7.75
CA LYS A 21 21.19 -8.47 8.26
C LYS A 21 19.76 -8.03 8.58
N ALA A 22 18.78 -8.85 8.22
CA ALA A 22 17.34 -8.54 8.32
C ALA A 22 16.91 -8.01 9.71
N ASP A 23 17.61 -8.41 10.77
CA ASP A 23 17.26 -8.11 12.16
C ASP A 23 17.97 -6.86 12.72
N LYS A 24 18.87 -6.23 11.94
CA LYS A 24 19.65 -5.07 12.39
C LYS A 24 19.18 -3.80 11.68
N ARG A 25 18.67 -2.85 12.47
CA ARG A 25 18.35 -1.50 11.98
C ARG A 25 19.64 -0.80 11.55
N PHE A 26 19.59 -0.20 10.37
CA PHE A 26 20.72 0.51 9.82
C PHE A 26 20.88 1.89 10.46
N ASN A 27 22.11 2.26 10.79
CA ASN A 27 22.42 3.53 11.46
C ASN A 27 23.46 4.30 10.63
N ILE A 28 23.07 4.77 9.43
CA ILE A 28 23.83 5.83 8.76
C ILE A 28 23.40 7.15 9.38
N PRO A 29 24.35 7.99 9.83
CA PRO A 29 24.06 9.36 10.20
C PRO A 29 23.32 10.09 9.08
N GLU A 30 22.21 10.75 9.42
CA GLU A 30 21.39 11.48 8.44
C GLU A 30 22.22 12.44 7.55
N MET A 31 23.25 13.07 8.13
CA MET A 31 24.17 13.96 7.43
C MET A 31 24.96 13.27 6.31
N ASP A 32 25.33 12.00 6.49
CA ASP A 32 26.02 11.23 5.47
C ASP A 32 25.09 10.93 4.29
N ILE A 33 23.81 10.66 4.57
CA ILE A 33 22.78 10.50 3.53
C ILE A 33 22.59 11.82 2.79
N PHE A 34 22.49 12.96 3.50
CA PHE A 34 22.40 14.29 2.86
C PHE A 34 23.58 14.57 1.91
N ASN A 35 24.81 14.31 2.36
CA ASN A 35 26.02 14.53 1.56
C ASN A 35 26.07 13.61 0.34
N LEU A 36 25.65 12.35 0.49
CA LEU A 36 25.50 11.42 -0.61
C LEU A 36 24.48 11.94 -1.63
N LEU A 37 23.28 12.34 -1.19
CA LEU A 37 22.23 12.85 -2.07
C LEU A 37 22.68 14.08 -2.85
N GLN A 38 23.40 14.99 -2.20
CA GLN A 38 23.95 16.17 -2.88
C GLN A 38 24.97 15.79 -3.96
N THR A 39 25.85 14.82 -3.66
CA THR A 39 26.86 14.34 -4.61
C THR A 39 26.20 13.58 -5.77
N ALA A 40 25.23 12.71 -5.47
CA ALA A 40 24.49 11.93 -6.45
C ALA A 40 23.71 12.81 -7.43
N ARG A 41 23.09 13.91 -6.96
CA ARG A 41 22.46 14.90 -7.85
C ARG A 41 23.42 15.45 -8.88
N GLY A 42 24.67 15.77 -8.48
CA GLY A 42 25.70 16.23 -9.41
C GLY A 42 26.01 15.21 -10.49
N VAL A 43 26.17 13.94 -10.11
CA VAL A 43 26.42 12.83 -11.04
C VAL A 43 25.24 12.62 -11.99
N LEU A 44 24.01 12.52 -11.48
CA LEU A 44 22.81 12.31 -12.28
C LEU A 44 22.55 13.45 -13.28
N MET A 45 22.79 14.69 -12.86
CA MET A 45 22.66 15.88 -13.73
C MET A 45 23.75 15.96 -14.81
N SER A 46 24.90 15.31 -14.61
CA SER A 46 25.98 15.25 -15.61
C SER A 46 25.72 14.22 -16.72
N GLU A 47 24.83 13.26 -16.46
CA GLU A 47 24.46 12.22 -17.42
C GLU A 47 23.33 12.68 -18.33
N PRO A 48 23.21 12.14 -19.55
CA PRO A 48 22.08 12.45 -20.43
C PRO A 48 20.76 11.90 -19.88
N MET A 49 19.64 12.50 -20.30
CA MET A 49 18.30 12.07 -19.90
C MET A 49 17.90 10.73 -20.52
N LEU A 50 18.43 10.46 -21.72
CA LEU A 50 18.42 9.18 -22.41
C LEU A 50 19.84 8.60 -22.34
N LEU A 51 20.02 7.56 -21.54
CA LEU A 51 21.32 6.92 -21.36
C LEU A 51 21.66 6.04 -22.57
N GLU A 52 22.94 5.96 -22.93
CA GLU A 52 23.43 5.07 -23.98
C GLU A 52 24.46 4.11 -23.36
N LEU A 53 24.11 2.83 -23.32
CA LEU A 53 24.81 1.80 -22.57
C LEU A 53 25.38 0.73 -23.49
N ARG A 54 26.51 0.15 -23.10
CA ARG A 54 27.10 -1.02 -23.74
C ARG A 54 26.84 -2.27 -22.91
N ALA A 55 26.65 -3.40 -23.58
CA ALA A 55 26.67 -4.70 -22.92
C ALA A 55 28.12 -5.09 -22.57
N PRO A 56 28.35 -5.95 -21.55
CA PRO A 56 27.34 -6.66 -20.76
C PRO A 56 26.67 -5.77 -19.71
N VAL A 57 25.39 -6.01 -19.42
CA VAL A 57 24.64 -5.28 -18.38
C VAL A 57 23.51 -6.13 -17.82
N ASN A 58 23.33 -6.07 -16.50
CA ASN A 58 22.20 -6.67 -15.79
C ASN A 58 21.10 -5.63 -15.58
N VAL A 59 19.88 -5.95 -15.98
CA VAL A 59 18.71 -5.06 -15.88
C VAL A 59 17.75 -5.56 -14.81
N LEU A 60 17.42 -4.70 -13.85
CA LEU A 60 16.43 -4.95 -12.81
C LEU A 60 15.22 -4.02 -12.96
N GLY A 61 14.03 -4.56 -12.76
CA GLY A 61 12.80 -3.79 -12.60
C GLY A 61 12.60 -3.29 -11.18
N ASP A 62 11.33 -3.22 -10.77
CA ASP A 62 10.87 -2.67 -9.50
C ASP A 62 11.50 -3.39 -8.29
N ILE A 63 11.92 -2.62 -7.29
CA ILE A 63 12.49 -3.12 -6.03
C ILE A 63 11.61 -2.79 -4.83
N HIS A 64 10.97 -1.62 -4.81
CA HIS A 64 10.01 -1.20 -3.79
C HIS A 64 10.46 -1.48 -2.35
N GLY A 65 11.67 -1.04 -1.99
CA GLY A 65 12.18 -1.22 -0.64
C GLY A 65 12.40 -2.68 -0.19
N GLN A 66 12.32 -3.67 -1.08
CA GLN A 66 12.68 -5.07 -0.80
C GLN A 66 14.19 -5.29 -0.86
N TYR A 67 14.89 -4.58 0.03
CA TYR A 67 16.34 -4.49 0.06
C TYR A 67 17.07 -5.85 0.07
N GLY A 68 16.54 -6.81 0.84
CA GLY A 68 17.12 -8.16 0.91
C GLY A 68 17.07 -8.92 -0.41
N ASP A 69 16.03 -8.71 -1.24
CA ASP A 69 15.97 -9.32 -2.57
C ASP A 69 16.93 -8.65 -3.55
N MET A 70 17.07 -7.33 -3.48
CA MET A 70 18.08 -6.60 -4.26
C MET A 70 19.50 -7.13 -3.99
N LEU A 71 19.86 -7.34 -2.72
CA LEU A 71 21.17 -7.91 -2.36
C LEU A 71 21.39 -9.31 -2.93
N ARG A 72 20.33 -10.15 -2.99
CA ARG A 72 20.42 -11.50 -3.58
C ARG A 72 20.77 -11.47 -5.07
N TYR A 73 20.33 -10.46 -5.82
CA TYR A 73 20.75 -10.31 -7.21
C TYR A 73 22.23 -9.92 -7.31
N PHE A 74 22.72 -9.06 -6.42
CA PHE A 74 24.15 -8.74 -6.37
C PHE A 74 25.00 -9.95 -5.93
N ASP A 75 24.50 -10.79 -5.02
CA ASP A 75 25.15 -12.04 -4.65
C ASP A 75 25.21 -13.01 -5.86
N ALA A 76 24.17 -13.04 -6.69
CA ALA A 76 24.07 -13.94 -7.84
C ALA A 76 24.93 -13.49 -9.04
N ALA A 77 24.94 -12.19 -9.37
CA ALA A 77 25.62 -11.66 -10.55
C ALA A 77 26.92 -10.89 -10.26
N GLY A 78 27.25 -10.67 -8.98
CA GLY A 78 28.43 -9.95 -8.53
C GLY A 78 28.18 -8.47 -8.24
N TYR A 79 28.73 -7.96 -7.15
CA TYR A 79 28.57 -6.58 -6.74
C TYR A 79 29.30 -5.60 -7.67
N PRO A 80 28.82 -4.36 -7.85
CA PRO A 80 29.57 -3.33 -8.56
C PRO A 80 30.98 -3.15 -7.96
N PRO A 81 32.04 -3.01 -8.78
CA PRO A 81 32.04 -2.81 -10.23
C PRO A 81 32.30 -4.09 -11.04
N THR A 82 32.17 -5.29 -10.46
CA THR A 82 32.45 -6.55 -11.17
C THR A 82 31.40 -6.85 -12.23
N ALA A 83 30.17 -6.38 -12.03
CA ALA A 83 29.09 -6.41 -13.01
C ALA A 83 28.48 -5.01 -13.21
N ASN A 84 27.96 -4.77 -14.40
CA ASN A 84 27.28 -3.53 -14.75
C ASN A 84 25.78 -3.68 -14.52
N TYR A 85 25.12 -2.63 -14.06
CA TYR A 85 23.69 -2.66 -13.72
C TYR A 85 22.92 -1.48 -14.29
N LEU A 86 21.72 -1.76 -14.78
CA LEU A 86 20.68 -0.79 -15.08
C LEU A 86 19.45 -1.12 -14.23
N PHE A 87 18.95 -0.18 -13.44
CA PHE A 87 17.66 -0.30 -12.79
C PHE A 87 16.61 0.55 -13.50
N LEU A 88 15.40 0.00 -13.64
CA LEU A 88 14.33 0.62 -14.43
C LEU A 88 13.47 1.61 -13.63
N GLY A 89 13.54 1.61 -12.30
CA GLY A 89 12.77 2.53 -11.45
C GLY A 89 12.12 1.83 -10.27
N ASP A 90 11.28 2.56 -9.54
CA ASP A 90 10.46 2.09 -8.41
C ASP A 90 11.30 1.42 -7.32
N TYR A 91 12.19 2.23 -6.75
CA TYR A 91 13.13 1.85 -5.70
C TYR A 91 12.49 1.86 -4.31
N VAL A 92 11.55 2.77 -4.12
CA VAL A 92 10.94 3.12 -2.83
C VAL A 92 9.46 2.76 -2.79
N ASP A 93 8.84 3.02 -1.64
CA ASP A 93 7.46 2.69 -1.30
C ASP A 93 7.20 1.19 -1.19
N ARG A 94 6.07 0.86 -0.55
CA ARG A 94 5.49 -0.49 -0.43
C ARG A 94 6.30 -1.48 0.40
N GLY A 95 7.62 -1.53 0.30
CA GLY A 95 8.48 -2.35 1.15
C GLY A 95 9.09 -1.59 2.33
N LYS A 96 9.84 -2.33 3.16
CA LYS A 96 10.26 -1.88 4.50
C LYS A 96 11.56 -1.07 4.55
N ASN A 97 12.36 -1.16 3.51
CA ASN A 97 13.76 -0.71 3.51
C ASN A 97 14.05 0.20 2.32
N SER A 98 13.16 1.16 2.05
CA SER A 98 13.29 2.06 0.91
C SER A 98 14.49 2.99 1.08
N VAL A 99 14.75 3.47 2.30
CA VAL A 99 15.92 4.32 2.57
C VAL A 99 17.21 3.54 2.31
N GLU A 100 17.35 2.31 2.81
CA GLU A 100 18.53 1.48 2.53
C GLU A 100 18.70 1.18 1.05
N THR A 101 17.62 0.79 0.37
CA THR A 101 17.61 0.47 -1.05
C THR A 101 18.15 1.63 -1.86
N LEU A 102 17.51 2.79 -1.75
CA LEU A 102 17.91 3.94 -2.55
C LEU A 102 19.28 4.49 -2.15
N THR A 103 19.62 4.47 -0.87
CA THR A 103 20.94 4.93 -0.41
C THR A 103 22.05 4.06 -0.99
N LEU A 104 21.90 2.73 -1.04
CA LEU A 104 22.90 1.86 -1.64
C LEU A 104 23.00 2.09 -3.15
N LEU A 105 21.87 2.18 -3.84
CA LEU A 105 21.81 2.43 -5.28
C LEU A 105 22.53 3.74 -5.64
N LEU A 106 22.26 4.83 -4.89
CA LEU A 106 22.91 6.13 -5.12
C LEU A 106 24.39 6.10 -4.73
N ALA A 107 24.78 5.35 -3.69
CA ALA A 107 26.19 5.19 -3.34
C ALA A 107 26.98 4.48 -4.44
N TYR A 108 26.44 3.41 -5.03
CA TYR A 108 27.03 2.79 -6.21
C TYR A 108 27.02 3.70 -7.42
N LYS A 109 25.95 4.48 -7.62
CA LYS A 109 25.89 5.45 -8.71
C LYS A 109 27.01 6.48 -8.63
N VAL A 110 27.26 7.02 -7.44
CA VAL A 110 28.34 7.98 -7.22
C VAL A 110 29.71 7.32 -7.39
N LYS A 111 29.89 6.08 -6.91
CA LYS A 111 31.20 5.40 -6.96
C LYS A 111 31.56 4.84 -8.34
N TYR A 112 30.55 4.39 -9.10
CA TYR A 112 30.71 3.61 -10.33
C TYR A 112 29.78 4.14 -11.43
N SER A 113 29.77 5.45 -11.67
CA SER A 113 28.84 6.12 -12.60
C SER A 113 28.83 5.55 -14.02
N GLU A 114 29.98 5.03 -14.49
CA GLU A 114 30.15 4.40 -15.82
C GLU A 114 29.78 2.91 -15.86
N LYS A 115 29.29 2.33 -14.75
CA LYS A 115 28.91 0.91 -14.66
C LYS A 115 27.58 0.67 -13.95
N PHE A 116 27.03 1.69 -13.29
CA PHE A 116 25.83 1.59 -12.48
C PHE A 116 24.85 2.69 -12.88
N TYR A 117 23.67 2.31 -13.36
CA TYR A 117 22.71 3.20 -13.99
C TYR A 117 21.34 3.07 -13.34
N LEU A 118 20.67 4.21 -13.15
CA LEU A 118 19.38 4.30 -12.48
C LEU A 118 18.45 5.11 -13.37
N LEU A 119 17.32 4.53 -13.76
CA LEU A 119 16.22 5.25 -14.39
C LEU A 119 15.22 5.74 -13.34
N ARG A 120 14.31 6.61 -13.74
CA ARG A 120 13.22 7.07 -12.89
C ARG A 120 12.03 6.12 -13.06
N GLY A 121 11.43 5.69 -11.95
CA GLY A 121 10.10 5.08 -11.92
C GLY A 121 9.02 6.07 -11.52
N ASN A 122 7.76 5.63 -11.53
CA ASN A 122 6.65 6.51 -11.14
C ASN A 122 6.60 6.78 -9.63
N HIS A 123 7.19 5.91 -8.80
CA HIS A 123 7.33 6.10 -7.35
C HIS A 123 8.45 7.07 -6.96
N GLU A 124 9.38 7.39 -7.87
CA GLU A 124 10.34 8.49 -7.72
C GLU A 124 9.68 9.86 -8.02
N SER A 125 8.52 10.09 -7.44
CA SER A 125 7.71 11.31 -7.51
C SER A 125 7.11 11.64 -6.14
N ALA A 126 7.23 12.90 -5.72
CA ALA A 126 6.72 13.34 -4.42
C ALA A 126 5.23 13.02 -4.23
N ASN A 127 4.43 13.22 -5.27
CA ASN A 127 2.98 12.99 -5.21
C ASN A 127 2.59 11.51 -5.06
N ILE A 128 3.51 10.58 -5.36
CA ILE A 128 3.26 9.14 -5.24
C ILE A 128 3.84 8.66 -3.91
N ASN A 129 5.12 8.92 -3.67
CA ASN A 129 5.80 8.40 -2.49
C ASN A 129 5.44 9.10 -1.17
N HIS A 130 4.63 10.16 -1.24
CA HIS A 130 3.94 10.71 -0.08
C HIS A 130 2.90 9.73 0.50
N PHE A 131 2.28 8.90 -0.34
CA PHE A 131 1.14 8.05 0.05
C PHE A 131 1.48 6.58 0.19
N TYR A 132 2.54 6.11 -0.46
CA TYR A 132 2.81 4.68 -0.58
C TYR A 132 3.97 4.19 0.31
N GLY A 133 4.44 5.03 1.23
CA GLY A 133 5.22 4.62 2.41
C GLY A 133 6.56 5.30 2.59
N PHE A 134 7.19 5.86 1.54
CA PHE A 134 8.53 6.41 1.66
C PHE A 134 8.58 7.71 2.48
N TYR A 135 7.59 8.60 2.31
CA TYR A 135 7.47 9.79 3.15
C TYR A 135 7.37 9.43 4.63
N ASP A 136 6.51 8.47 4.97
CA ASP A 136 6.33 7.99 6.33
C ASP A 136 7.59 7.31 6.85
N GLU A 137 8.28 6.51 6.03
CA GLU A 137 9.56 5.90 6.37
C GLU A 137 10.61 6.96 6.74
N CYS A 138 10.77 8.00 5.91
CA CYS A 138 11.69 9.10 6.20
C CYS A 138 11.27 9.92 7.42
N LYS A 139 9.99 10.27 7.56
CA LYS A 139 9.46 11.04 8.69
C LYS A 139 9.65 10.29 10.01
N ARG A 140 9.42 8.98 10.02
CA ARG A 140 9.53 8.12 11.20
C ARG A 140 10.97 7.87 11.62
N ARG A 141 11.88 7.66 10.66
CA ARG A 141 13.26 7.24 10.94
C ARG A 141 14.28 8.38 10.97
N PHE A 142 13.97 9.48 10.27
CA PHE A 142 14.86 10.60 10.05
C PHE A 142 14.06 11.90 10.15
N THR A 143 13.98 12.67 9.06
CA THR A 143 13.22 13.92 9.01
C THR A 143 12.48 14.07 7.69
N VAL A 144 11.44 14.91 7.71
CA VAL A 144 10.76 15.38 6.48
C VAL A 144 11.73 16.14 5.56
N ARG A 145 12.77 16.77 6.11
CA ARG A 145 13.83 17.42 5.32
C ARG A 145 14.61 16.41 4.51
N LEU A 146 14.93 15.25 5.07
CA LEU A 146 15.61 14.18 4.33
C LEU A 146 14.75 13.70 3.16
N TRP A 147 13.45 13.46 3.38
CA TRP A 147 12.51 13.11 2.30
C TRP A 147 12.52 14.13 1.16
N LYS A 148 12.47 15.43 1.48
CA LYS A 148 12.56 16.49 0.46
C LYS A 148 13.86 16.41 -0.34
N CYS A 149 14.99 16.11 0.32
CA CYS A 149 16.26 15.94 -0.38
C CYS A 149 16.31 14.67 -1.27
N PHE A 150 15.60 13.61 -0.90
CA PHE A 150 15.39 12.47 -1.80
C PHE A 150 14.55 12.87 -3.02
N VAL A 151 13.46 13.62 -2.81
CA VAL A 151 12.63 14.18 -3.91
C VAL A 151 13.46 15.04 -4.86
N ASP A 152 14.27 15.95 -4.33
CA ASP A 152 15.20 16.76 -5.14
C ASP A 152 16.16 15.89 -5.96
N THR A 153 16.51 14.71 -5.45
CA THR A 153 17.40 13.76 -6.12
C THR A 153 16.66 12.97 -7.21
N TYR A 154 15.42 12.54 -6.97
CA TYR A 154 14.56 11.91 -7.97
C TYR A 154 14.33 12.78 -9.19
N ASN A 155 14.16 14.07 -8.95
CA ASN A 155 13.92 15.05 -10.01
C ASN A 155 15.10 15.14 -11.01
N CYS A 156 16.27 14.62 -10.67
CA CYS A 156 17.47 14.56 -11.51
C CYS A 156 17.64 13.23 -12.28
N LEU A 157 16.84 12.20 -12.01
CA LEU A 157 17.04 10.87 -12.63
C LEU A 157 16.80 10.89 -14.15
N PRO A 158 17.64 10.20 -14.95
CA PRO A 158 17.34 9.84 -16.34
C PRO A 158 16.05 9.00 -16.43
N VAL A 159 15.40 8.98 -17.59
CA VAL A 159 14.06 8.35 -17.73
C VAL A 159 14.04 7.19 -18.71
N ALA A 160 15.06 7.07 -19.54
CA ALA A 160 15.19 5.97 -20.50
C ALA A 160 16.66 5.63 -20.76
N ALA A 161 16.91 4.43 -21.27
CA ALA A 161 18.22 3.98 -21.71
C ALA A 161 18.13 3.21 -23.03
N ILE A 162 19.21 3.20 -23.81
CA ILE A 162 19.40 2.35 -24.98
C ILE A 162 20.61 1.46 -24.72
N ILE A 163 20.44 0.14 -24.78
CA ILE A 163 21.52 -0.83 -24.60
C ILE A 163 21.94 -1.37 -25.97
N GLY A 164 23.22 -1.22 -26.29
CA GLY A 164 23.83 -1.76 -27.51
C GLY A 164 23.14 -1.30 -28.80
N GLU A 165 22.58 -0.08 -28.81
CA GLU A 165 21.79 0.49 -29.92
C GLU A 165 20.52 -0.30 -30.29
N LYS A 166 20.20 -1.37 -29.57
CA LYS A 166 19.17 -2.35 -29.96
C LYS A 166 18.03 -2.51 -28.97
N ILE A 167 18.23 -2.21 -27.69
CA ILE A 167 17.22 -2.43 -26.65
C ILE A 167 16.85 -1.09 -26.02
N PHE A 168 15.61 -0.65 -26.20
CA PHE A 168 15.08 0.54 -25.55
C PHE A 168 14.52 0.19 -24.17
N CYS A 169 14.91 0.94 -23.14
CA CYS A 169 14.52 0.72 -21.75
C CYS A 169 13.84 1.95 -21.16
N CYS A 170 12.72 1.77 -20.48
CA CYS A 170 12.09 2.77 -19.61
C CYS A 170 11.32 2.06 -18.48
N HIS A 171 10.76 2.81 -17.52
CA HIS A 171 9.95 2.22 -16.47
C HIS A 171 8.56 1.83 -16.97
N GLY A 172 7.81 2.83 -17.41
CA GLY A 172 6.45 2.74 -17.90
C GLY A 172 6.41 2.14 -19.30
N GLY A 173 6.13 2.98 -20.28
CA GLY A 173 5.89 2.50 -21.63
C GLY A 173 6.17 3.54 -22.69
N LEU A 174 5.52 3.38 -23.84
CA LEU A 174 5.62 4.30 -24.95
C LEU A 174 4.71 5.53 -24.73
N SER A 175 4.98 6.61 -25.46
CA SER A 175 4.13 7.81 -25.47
C SER A 175 3.59 8.10 -26.87
N PRO A 176 2.32 8.54 -27.02
CA PRO A 176 1.78 8.96 -28.31
C PRO A 176 2.44 10.23 -28.87
N VAL A 177 3.11 11.00 -27.99
CA VAL A 177 3.83 12.23 -28.37
C VAL A 177 5.35 12.02 -28.49
N LEU A 178 5.84 10.77 -28.42
CA LEU A 178 7.23 10.45 -28.71
C LEU A 178 7.40 10.17 -30.22
N HIS A 179 7.90 11.17 -30.92
CA HIS A 179 8.17 11.13 -32.35
C HIS A 179 9.65 10.91 -32.65
N GLU A 180 10.54 11.53 -31.86
CA GLU A 180 11.99 11.48 -32.02
C GLU A 180 12.69 11.27 -30.66
N LEU A 181 13.82 10.55 -30.64
CA LEU A 181 14.55 10.28 -29.38
C LEU A 181 15.12 11.55 -28.73
N ASP A 182 15.36 12.61 -29.52
CA ASP A 182 15.81 13.91 -29.03
C ASP A 182 14.78 14.60 -28.13
N GLU A 183 13.50 14.23 -28.21
CA GLU A 183 12.47 14.74 -27.30
C GLU A 183 12.71 14.22 -25.87
N ILE A 184 13.18 12.98 -25.71
CA ILE A 184 13.61 12.45 -24.41
C ILE A 184 14.88 13.16 -23.94
N ARG A 185 15.87 13.31 -24.83
CA ARG A 185 17.14 14.00 -24.51
C ARG A 185 16.91 15.43 -24.03
N SER A 186 15.87 16.09 -24.56
CA SER A 186 15.54 17.49 -24.29
C SER A 186 14.63 17.70 -23.08
N LEU A 187 14.15 16.63 -22.42
CA LEU A 187 13.32 16.78 -21.22
C LEU A 187 14.13 17.51 -20.12
N PRO A 188 13.54 18.55 -19.48
CA PRO A 188 14.27 19.35 -18.51
C PRO A 188 14.55 18.55 -17.24
N ARG A 189 15.69 18.83 -16.59
CA ARG A 189 16.00 18.39 -15.22
C ARG A 189 16.63 19.54 -14.42
N PRO A 190 16.40 19.62 -13.09
CA PRO A 190 15.48 18.79 -12.32
C PRO A 190 14.01 19.08 -12.69
N CYS A 191 13.14 18.06 -12.67
CA CYS A 191 11.72 18.23 -12.98
C CYS A 191 10.81 17.33 -12.15
N GLU A 192 9.59 17.78 -11.88
CA GLU A 192 8.53 16.96 -11.29
C GLU A 192 7.75 16.21 -12.37
N VAL A 193 7.20 15.04 -12.01
CA VAL A 193 6.34 14.25 -12.90
C VAL A 193 4.94 14.84 -12.89
N LYS A 194 4.51 15.38 -14.04
CA LYS A 194 3.14 15.85 -14.27
C LYS A 194 2.19 14.68 -14.51
N THR A 195 0.89 14.96 -14.53
CA THR A 195 -0.17 13.95 -14.77
C THR A 195 -0.37 13.59 -16.24
N ASN A 196 0.36 14.23 -17.17
CA ASN A 196 0.29 13.96 -18.60
C ASN A 196 1.61 14.32 -19.32
N GLY A 197 1.70 13.96 -20.60
CA GLY A 197 2.82 14.27 -21.49
C GLY A 197 3.94 13.22 -21.46
N LEU A 198 4.97 13.44 -22.29
CA LEU A 198 6.03 12.46 -22.56
C LEU A 198 6.66 11.86 -21.29
N LEU A 199 7.03 12.70 -20.32
CA LEU A 199 7.62 12.23 -19.06
C LEU A 199 6.65 11.34 -18.27
N CYS A 200 5.37 11.70 -18.22
CA CYS A 200 4.35 10.91 -17.54
C CYS A 200 4.22 9.54 -18.22
N ASP A 201 4.13 9.52 -19.55
CA ASP A 201 3.89 8.28 -20.30
C ASP A 201 5.07 7.29 -20.23
N LEU A 202 6.30 7.80 -20.28
CA LEU A 202 7.51 6.98 -20.09
C LEU A 202 7.58 6.30 -18.72
N LEU A 203 6.81 6.79 -17.73
CA LEU A 203 6.76 6.28 -16.37
C LEU A 203 5.48 5.48 -16.05
N TRP A 204 4.40 5.68 -16.81
CA TRP A 204 3.06 5.17 -16.47
C TRP A 204 2.35 4.34 -17.54
N ALA A 205 2.79 4.39 -18.80
CA ALA A 205 2.09 3.67 -19.87
C ALA A 205 2.28 2.15 -19.75
N ASP A 206 1.25 1.38 -20.11
CA ASP A 206 1.26 -0.09 -20.04
C ASP A 206 0.97 -0.74 -21.41
N PRO A 207 1.64 -1.85 -21.77
CA PRO A 207 1.25 -2.66 -22.92
C PRO A 207 -0.08 -3.38 -22.65
N GLU A 208 -0.96 -3.47 -23.65
CA GLU A 208 -2.24 -4.19 -23.54
C GLU A 208 -2.50 -5.05 -24.79
N PRO A 209 -2.59 -6.39 -24.69
CA PRO A 209 -2.64 -7.29 -25.84
C PRO A 209 -3.91 -7.16 -26.69
N ASN A 210 -5.01 -6.71 -26.07
CA ASN A 210 -6.31 -6.62 -26.73
C ASN A 210 -6.62 -5.21 -27.27
N VAL A 211 -5.65 -4.30 -27.24
CA VAL A 211 -5.77 -2.94 -27.75
C VAL A 211 -5.09 -2.84 -29.11
N MET A 212 -5.75 -2.17 -30.06
CA MET A 212 -5.15 -1.68 -31.30
C MET A 212 -4.92 -0.18 -31.14
N GLY A 213 -3.70 0.29 -31.40
CA GLY A 213 -3.36 1.69 -31.20
C GLY A 213 -3.17 2.06 -29.72
N TRP A 214 -3.74 3.20 -29.33
CA TRP A 214 -3.69 3.74 -27.96
C TRP A 214 -5.07 3.67 -27.30
N ALA A 215 -5.11 3.38 -26.00
CA ALA A 215 -6.33 3.44 -25.20
C ALA A 215 -6.08 4.11 -23.85
N LYS A 216 -7.17 4.43 -23.13
CA LYS A 216 -7.08 4.99 -21.77
C LYS A 216 -6.55 3.93 -20.81
N ASN A 217 -5.61 4.30 -19.94
CA ASN A 217 -5.11 3.39 -18.92
C ASN A 217 -6.10 3.29 -17.75
N SER A 218 -6.34 2.06 -17.27
CA SER A 218 -7.18 1.78 -16.10
C SER A 218 -6.62 2.37 -14.79
N ARG A 219 -5.33 2.70 -14.75
CA ARG A 219 -4.68 3.43 -13.64
C ARG A 219 -5.16 4.87 -13.48
N GLY A 220 -5.95 5.41 -14.43
CA GLY A 220 -6.43 6.79 -14.41
C GLY A 220 -5.38 7.83 -14.81
N VAL A 221 -4.21 7.39 -15.30
CA VAL A 221 -3.09 8.23 -15.74
C VAL A 221 -2.41 7.60 -16.95
N SER A 222 -1.94 8.42 -17.90
CA SER A 222 -1.33 7.97 -19.16
C SER A 222 -2.24 7.05 -20.01
N PHE A 223 -1.64 6.18 -20.83
CA PHE A 223 -2.27 5.38 -21.87
C PHE A 223 -1.87 3.91 -21.76
N THR A 224 -2.67 3.05 -22.40
CA THR A 224 -2.24 1.71 -22.81
C THR A 224 -1.91 1.71 -24.30
N PHE A 225 -1.02 0.82 -24.73
CA PHE A 225 -0.62 0.68 -26.14
C PHE A 225 -0.62 -0.77 -26.63
N GLY A 226 -1.06 -0.94 -27.87
CA GLY A 226 -1.17 -2.24 -28.53
C GLY A 226 0.14 -2.77 -29.13
N PRO A 227 0.17 -4.06 -29.55
CA PRO A 227 1.30 -4.65 -30.26
C PRO A 227 1.68 -3.90 -31.55
N ASP A 228 0.72 -3.27 -32.21
CA ASP A 228 0.92 -2.49 -33.44
C ASP A 228 1.72 -1.21 -33.19
N ILE A 229 1.46 -0.51 -32.07
CA ILE A 229 2.22 0.67 -31.66
C ILE A 229 3.66 0.29 -31.34
N LEU A 230 3.87 -0.79 -30.58
CA LEU A 230 5.19 -1.29 -30.26
C LEU A 230 5.98 -1.67 -31.53
N ALA A 231 5.36 -2.41 -32.46
CA ALA A 231 6.02 -2.80 -33.70
C ALA A 231 6.42 -1.58 -34.56
N GLN A 232 5.56 -0.55 -34.61
CA GLN A 232 5.87 0.71 -35.29
C GLN A 232 7.05 1.44 -34.65
N PHE A 233 7.07 1.52 -33.31
CA PHE A 233 8.14 2.16 -32.55
C PHE A 233 9.50 1.47 -32.79
N LEU A 234 9.56 0.14 -32.62
CA LEU A 234 10.79 -0.63 -32.81
C LEU A 234 11.31 -0.51 -34.25
N LYS A 235 10.41 -0.59 -35.24
CA LYS A 235 10.77 -0.41 -36.66
C LYS A 235 11.30 1.00 -36.93
N ARG A 236 10.66 2.03 -36.38
CA ARG A 236 11.05 3.44 -36.59
C ARG A 236 12.46 3.71 -36.09
N PHE A 237 12.76 3.27 -34.86
CA PHE A 237 14.03 3.53 -34.21
C PHE A 237 15.07 2.41 -34.38
N LYS A 238 14.74 1.38 -35.18
CA LYS A 238 15.60 0.22 -35.49
C LYS A 238 16.04 -0.57 -34.25
N PHE A 239 15.19 -0.60 -33.23
CA PHE A 239 15.35 -1.43 -32.05
C PHE A 239 14.83 -2.85 -32.30
N ASP A 240 15.43 -3.80 -31.60
CA ASP A 240 15.06 -5.20 -31.67
C ASP A 240 14.12 -5.58 -30.50
N LEU A 241 14.23 -4.87 -29.36
CA LEU A 241 13.49 -5.15 -28.12
C LEU A 241 13.18 -3.87 -27.33
N MET A 242 12.04 -3.86 -26.63
CA MET A 242 11.75 -2.95 -25.53
C MET A 242 11.81 -3.68 -24.18
N CYS A 243 12.47 -3.11 -23.17
CA CYS A 243 12.53 -3.65 -21.81
C CYS A 243 11.92 -2.66 -20.82
N ARG A 244 11.00 -3.11 -19.95
CA ARG A 244 10.25 -2.21 -19.06
C ARG A 244 9.88 -2.76 -17.67
N ALA A 245 9.47 -1.85 -16.80
CA ALA A 245 9.06 -1.92 -15.38
C ALA A 245 7.64 -2.35 -14.94
N HIS A 246 7.22 -1.83 -13.78
CA HIS A 246 5.91 -1.25 -13.39
C HIS A 246 4.68 -2.17 -13.29
N GLN A 247 4.70 -3.36 -13.89
CA GLN A 247 3.64 -4.36 -13.76
C GLN A 247 4.19 -5.60 -13.08
N VAL A 248 3.53 -6.01 -11.98
CA VAL A 248 3.81 -7.30 -11.34
C VAL A 248 3.45 -8.42 -12.31
N VAL A 249 4.37 -9.34 -12.54
CA VAL A 249 4.24 -10.49 -13.44
C VAL A 249 4.65 -11.76 -12.71
N GLU A 250 3.95 -12.87 -12.95
CA GLU A 250 4.02 -14.10 -12.15
C GLU A 250 5.45 -14.64 -12.00
N ASP A 251 6.19 -14.73 -13.09
CA ASP A 251 7.56 -15.28 -13.11
C ASP A 251 8.65 -14.22 -12.87
N GLY A 252 8.26 -12.99 -12.51
CA GLY A 252 9.17 -11.84 -12.43
C GLY A 252 9.59 -11.28 -13.80
N TYR A 253 9.19 -11.94 -14.89
CA TYR A 253 9.27 -11.40 -16.24
C TYR A 253 8.07 -11.84 -17.09
N GLU A 254 7.72 -11.07 -18.11
CA GLU A 254 6.69 -11.45 -19.08
C GLU A 254 7.02 -10.89 -20.47
N PHE A 255 6.81 -11.70 -21.51
CA PHE A 255 6.98 -11.26 -22.90
C PHE A 255 5.66 -10.77 -23.50
N PHE A 256 5.76 -9.71 -24.30
CA PHE A 256 4.65 -9.13 -25.05
C PHE A 256 4.96 -9.06 -26.55
N ALA A 257 3.91 -9.07 -27.38
CA ALA A 257 3.97 -8.90 -28.83
C ALA A 257 5.08 -9.74 -29.53
N LYS A 258 4.97 -11.08 -29.45
CA LYS A 258 5.97 -11.99 -30.05
C LYS A 258 7.41 -11.74 -29.56
N ARG A 259 7.56 -11.45 -28.26
CA ARG A 259 8.83 -11.18 -27.58
C ARG A 259 9.53 -9.87 -28.01
N GLN A 260 8.78 -8.94 -28.59
CA GLN A 260 9.27 -7.60 -28.93
C GLN A 260 9.31 -6.65 -27.74
N LEU A 261 8.63 -6.99 -26.64
CA LEU A 261 8.76 -6.33 -25.35
C LEU A 261 8.91 -7.36 -24.25
N ILE A 262 9.71 -7.03 -23.24
CA ILE A 262 9.82 -7.76 -21.98
C ILE A 262 9.54 -6.83 -20.81
N THR A 263 8.61 -7.24 -19.95
CA THR A 263 8.38 -6.64 -18.63
C THR A 263 9.25 -7.38 -17.63
N ILE A 264 10.01 -6.67 -16.79
CA ILE A 264 10.85 -7.21 -15.71
C ILE A 264 10.36 -6.64 -14.39
N PHE A 265 10.15 -7.49 -13.39
CA PHE A 265 9.77 -7.10 -12.04
C PHE A 265 10.68 -7.84 -11.05
N SER A 266 11.41 -7.09 -10.22
CA SER A 266 12.52 -7.67 -9.43
C SER A 266 12.17 -7.97 -7.97
N ALA A 267 11.08 -7.41 -7.45
CA ALA A 267 10.61 -7.65 -6.09
C ALA A 267 9.85 -9.00 -5.98
N VAL A 268 10.39 -9.89 -5.14
CA VAL A 268 9.86 -11.26 -4.95
C VAL A 268 8.73 -11.24 -3.93
N ASN A 269 7.60 -11.91 -4.21
CA ASN A 269 6.43 -11.89 -3.32
C ASN A 269 6.06 -10.46 -2.93
N TYR A 270 5.80 -9.64 -3.96
CA TYR A 270 5.61 -8.21 -3.84
C TYR A 270 4.59 -7.87 -2.75
N CYS A 271 4.91 -6.89 -1.90
CA CYS A 271 4.09 -6.49 -0.74
C CYS A 271 3.76 -7.62 0.26
N GLY A 272 4.29 -8.85 0.09
CA GLY A 272 3.78 -10.02 0.81
C GLY A 272 2.38 -10.49 0.39
N GLU A 273 1.84 -9.93 -0.70
CA GLU A 273 0.47 -10.13 -1.18
C GLU A 273 0.43 -10.97 -2.46
N TYR A 274 1.51 -10.93 -3.25
CA TYR A 274 1.63 -11.64 -4.52
C TYR A 274 2.50 -12.89 -4.34
N ASP A 275 2.22 -13.97 -5.08
CA ASP A 275 3.11 -15.16 -5.11
C ASP A 275 4.12 -15.09 -6.27
N ASN A 276 4.41 -13.87 -6.75
CA ASN A 276 5.27 -13.66 -7.90
C ASN A 276 6.74 -13.96 -7.56
N ALA A 277 7.46 -14.52 -8.54
CA ALA A 277 8.92 -14.47 -8.53
C ALA A 277 9.40 -13.06 -8.89
N GLY A 278 10.67 -12.78 -8.59
CA GLY A 278 11.38 -11.63 -9.14
C GLY A 278 12.37 -12.10 -10.21
N ALA A 279 12.66 -11.25 -11.21
CA ALA A 279 13.66 -11.56 -12.21
C ALA A 279 14.65 -10.41 -12.47
N MET A 280 15.85 -10.78 -12.90
CA MET A 280 16.85 -9.88 -13.47
C MET A 280 17.21 -10.36 -14.86
N MET A 281 17.21 -9.43 -15.83
CA MET A 281 17.57 -9.70 -17.21
C MET A 281 19.07 -9.46 -17.42
N CYS A 282 19.81 -10.50 -17.75
CA CYS A 282 21.26 -10.45 -17.97
C CYS A 282 21.53 -10.41 -19.48
N ILE A 283 22.14 -9.31 -19.94
CA ILE A 283 22.52 -9.10 -21.34
C ILE A 283 24.03 -9.27 -21.47
N ASP A 284 24.48 -10.22 -22.29
CA ASP A 284 25.91 -10.44 -22.58
C ASP A 284 26.45 -9.52 -23.69
N GLU A 285 27.75 -9.55 -23.95
CA GLU A 285 28.43 -8.74 -24.98
C GLU A 285 27.87 -8.95 -26.41
N SER A 286 27.27 -10.11 -26.68
CA SER A 286 26.63 -10.44 -27.95
C SER A 286 25.14 -10.09 -27.98
N LEU A 287 24.64 -9.38 -26.96
CA LEU A 287 23.24 -9.05 -26.72
C LEU A 287 22.33 -10.26 -26.52
N ASN A 288 22.88 -11.43 -26.16
CA ASN A 288 22.05 -12.55 -25.75
C ASN A 288 21.45 -12.27 -24.37
N ILE A 289 20.18 -12.62 -24.21
CA ILE A 289 19.42 -12.38 -23.01
C ILE A 289 19.24 -13.68 -22.24
N THR A 290 19.66 -13.68 -20.97
CA THR A 290 19.34 -14.72 -19.98
C THR A 290 18.59 -14.10 -18.80
N LEU A 291 17.88 -14.92 -18.03
CA LEU A 291 17.05 -14.45 -16.92
C LEU A 291 17.48 -15.15 -15.63
N THR A 292 17.83 -14.36 -14.61
CA THR A 292 18.06 -14.83 -13.25
C THR A 292 16.78 -14.63 -12.44
N VAL A 293 16.11 -15.72 -12.09
CA VAL A 293 14.81 -15.67 -11.39
C VAL A 293 14.99 -16.02 -9.91
N LEU A 294 14.58 -15.12 -9.04
CA LEU A 294 14.46 -15.35 -7.60
C LEU A 294 13.02 -15.74 -7.27
N LYS A 295 12.83 -17.02 -6.95
CA LYS A 295 11.54 -17.50 -6.44
C LYS A 295 11.35 -17.07 -4.98
N PRO A 296 10.10 -16.88 -4.54
CA PRO A 296 9.80 -16.70 -3.13
C PRO A 296 10.38 -17.85 -2.32
N LYS A 297 11.08 -17.53 -1.23
CA LYS A 297 11.58 -18.56 -0.32
C LYS A 297 10.37 -19.31 0.22
N LYS A 298 10.31 -20.63 0.03
CA LYS A 298 9.44 -21.49 0.85
C LYS A 298 9.74 -21.11 2.30
N ARG A 299 8.74 -20.64 3.06
CA ARG A 299 8.94 -20.17 4.43
C ARG A 299 9.77 -21.21 5.19
N ASP A 300 10.97 -20.82 5.64
CA ASP A 300 11.90 -21.70 6.35
C ASP A 300 11.23 -22.10 7.67
N LEU A 301 10.80 -23.35 7.76
CA LEU A 301 10.12 -24.00 8.89
C LEU A 301 11.03 -24.17 10.12
N ARG A 302 11.95 -23.24 10.38
CA ARG A 302 12.87 -23.30 11.53
C ARG A 302 12.43 -22.43 12.69
N PHE A 303 11.50 -21.49 12.46
CA PHE A 303 10.83 -20.77 13.54
C PHE A 303 9.77 -21.61 14.28
N THR A 304 9.47 -22.83 13.82
CA THR A 304 8.63 -23.82 14.52
C THR A 304 9.41 -24.62 15.57
N ALA A 305 10.74 -24.69 15.50
CA ALA A 305 11.55 -25.54 16.40
C ALA A 305 11.62 -25.06 17.87
N ALA A 306 11.25 -23.81 18.17
CA ALA A 306 11.11 -23.33 19.56
C ALA A 306 9.71 -23.58 20.14
N VAL A 307 8.76 -24.01 19.31
CA VAL A 307 7.39 -24.41 19.70
C VAL A 307 7.27 -25.94 19.78
N GLU A 308 8.21 -26.68 19.17
CA GLU A 308 8.35 -28.15 19.24
C GLU A 308 8.93 -28.67 20.58
N LYS A 309 8.38 -28.18 21.69
CA LYS A 309 8.41 -28.88 22.99
C LYS A 309 7.01 -29.00 23.61
N ALA A 310 5.98 -29.11 22.76
CA ALA A 310 4.71 -29.71 23.13
C ALA A 310 4.52 -30.95 22.23
N PRO A 311 4.25 -32.14 22.80
CA PRO A 311 4.35 -33.40 22.07
C PRO A 311 3.20 -33.58 21.07
N ASP A 312 3.58 -34.12 19.92
CA ASP A 312 2.83 -34.98 18.98
C ASP A 312 1.31 -34.77 18.90
N LEU A 313 0.90 -34.02 17.89
CA LEU A 313 -0.20 -34.35 16.98
C LEU A 313 0.00 -33.49 15.73
N PHE A 314 -0.16 -34.07 14.53
CA PHE A 314 -0.13 -33.40 13.22
C PHE A 314 1.25 -33.20 12.56
N SER A 315 1.97 -34.30 12.30
CA SER A 315 2.91 -34.37 11.17
C SER A 315 2.27 -35.18 10.04
N ASN A 316 1.80 -34.47 8.99
CA ASN A 316 1.60 -34.92 7.59
C ASN A 316 0.39 -34.24 6.91
N GLN A 317 0.43 -32.95 6.51
CA GLN A 317 -0.55 -32.41 5.54
C GLN A 317 0.03 -31.27 4.67
N LYS A 318 -0.51 -31.15 3.46
CA LYS A 318 -0.06 -30.32 2.31
C LYS A 318 -0.47 -28.83 2.49
N ASP A 319 0.02 -27.93 1.63
CA ASP A 319 -0.25 -26.47 1.58
C ASP A 319 -1.75 -26.04 1.64
N ASP A 320 -2.70 -26.97 1.62
CA ASP A 320 -4.15 -26.74 1.81
C ASP A 320 -4.54 -26.33 3.24
N GLU A 321 -3.68 -26.50 4.25
CA GLU A 321 -4.04 -26.25 5.67
C GLU A 321 -3.99 -24.78 6.14
N ARG A 322 -3.55 -23.83 5.29
CA ARG A 322 -3.53 -22.39 5.64
C ARG A 322 -4.87 -21.69 5.44
N PHE A 323 -5.81 -22.36 4.80
CA PHE A 323 -7.13 -21.82 4.46
C PHE A 323 -8.19 -22.68 5.13
N ILE A 324 -9.26 -22.04 5.61
CA ILE A 324 -10.39 -22.80 6.13
C ILE A 324 -11.18 -23.29 4.91
N PRO A 325 -11.36 -24.61 4.72
CA PRO A 325 -12.12 -25.12 3.59
C PRO A 325 -13.61 -24.81 3.84
N LEU A 326 -14.08 -23.71 3.25
CA LEU A 326 -15.47 -23.29 3.34
C LEU A 326 -16.23 -23.79 2.11
N ASN A 327 -17.39 -24.40 2.35
CA ASN A 327 -18.22 -24.87 1.24
C ASN A 327 -18.79 -23.67 0.48
N LYS A 328 -18.68 -23.70 -0.86
CA LYS A 328 -19.19 -22.63 -1.72
C LYS A 328 -20.68 -22.34 -1.49
N GLY A 329 -21.51 -23.37 -1.36
CA GLY A 329 -22.95 -23.23 -1.14
C GLY A 329 -23.27 -22.58 0.22
N ASP A 330 -22.47 -22.87 1.25
CA ASP A 330 -22.61 -22.23 2.56
C ASP A 330 -22.25 -20.74 2.48
N ILE A 331 -21.17 -20.39 1.76
CA ILE A 331 -20.79 -18.99 1.52
C ILE A 331 -21.91 -18.25 0.79
N GLU A 332 -22.43 -18.81 -0.31
CA GLU A 332 -23.53 -18.21 -1.07
C GLU A 332 -24.78 -18.01 -0.19
N SER A 333 -25.12 -19.00 0.65
CA SER A 333 -26.26 -18.94 1.56
C SER A 333 -26.08 -17.86 2.65
N VAL A 334 -24.89 -17.77 3.24
CA VAL A 334 -24.57 -16.75 4.27
C VAL A 334 -24.62 -15.35 3.67
N CYS A 335 -24.05 -15.14 2.48
CA CYS A 335 -24.14 -13.86 1.78
C CYS A 335 -25.59 -13.49 1.46
N GLN A 336 -26.41 -14.45 1.02
CA GLN A 336 -27.83 -14.21 0.76
C GLN A 336 -28.61 -13.82 2.02
N MET A 337 -28.44 -14.57 3.12
CA MET A 337 -29.10 -14.25 4.39
C MET A 337 -28.65 -12.89 4.94
N ALA A 338 -27.36 -12.58 4.86
CA ALA A 338 -26.83 -11.30 5.31
C ALA A 338 -27.37 -10.13 4.48
N ARG A 339 -27.46 -10.31 3.16
CA ARG A 339 -28.07 -9.34 2.25
C ARG A 339 -29.50 -8.99 2.67
N GLU A 340 -30.31 -9.98 3.01
CA GLU A 340 -31.70 -9.79 3.46
C GLU A 340 -31.75 -9.07 4.81
N ASP A 341 -30.90 -9.45 5.78
CA ASP A 341 -30.79 -8.78 7.08
C ASP A 341 -30.40 -7.30 6.94
N PHE A 342 -29.40 -6.99 6.10
CA PHE A 342 -28.97 -5.62 5.89
C PHE A 342 -30.04 -4.76 5.22
N LEU A 343 -30.79 -5.31 4.25
CA LEU A 343 -31.90 -4.60 3.59
C LEU A 343 -33.05 -4.29 4.56
N PHE A 344 -33.23 -5.11 5.59
CA PHE A 344 -34.25 -4.89 6.62
C PHE A 344 -33.86 -3.78 7.61
N GLY A 345 -32.58 -3.65 7.96
CA GLY A 345 -32.08 -2.62 8.87
C GLY A 345 -31.98 -1.23 8.24
N ASP A 346 -31.76 -0.19 9.05
CA ASP A 346 -31.51 1.19 8.57
C ASP A 346 -30.12 1.36 7.94
N MET A 347 -29.92 2.41 7.12
CA MET A 347 -28.58 2.76 6.61
C MET A 347 -27.68 3.40 7.67
N CYS A 348 -28.29 4.12 8.61
CA CYS A 348 -27.67 4.63 9.81
C CYS A 348 -28.20 3.85 11.02
N LEU A 349 -27.37 2.95 11.55
CA LEU A 349 -27.75 2.04 12.63
C LEU A 349 -27.83 2.75 13.97
N ASN A 350 -28.91 2.58 14.71
CA ASN A 350 -28.98 3.00 16.12
C ASN A 350 -28.53 1.85 17.02
N VAL A 351 -27.40 2.03 17.72
CA VAL A 351 -26.82 1.01 18.61
C VAL A 351 -26.50 1.62 19.97
N TYR A 352 -26.20 0.79 20.98
CA TYR A 352 -26.03 1.24 22.36
C TYR A 352 -24.73 0.73 22.97
N ALA A 353 -24.13 1.49 23.87
CA ALA A 353 -23.08 0.99 24.75
C ALA A 353 -23.65 -0.08 25.73
N PRO A 354 -22.83 -1.03 26.22
CA PRO A 354 -21.39 -1.16 26.00
C PRO A 354 -21.10 -1.76 24.62
N MET A 355 -19.99 -1.35 24.00
CA MET A 355 -19.66 -1.68 22.61
C MET A 355 -18.15 -1.66 22.38
N ASN A 356 -17.64 -2.65 21.63
CA ASN A 356 -16.30 -2.60 21.05
C ASN A 356 -16.40 -2.11 19.61
N VAL A 357 -15.60 -1.14 19.22
CA VAL A 357 -15.53 -0.59 17.86
C VAL A 357 -14.21 -1.00 17.22
N VAL A 358 -14.31 -1.65 16.06
CA VAL A 358 -13.20 -2.21 15.29
C VAL A 358 -13.14 -1.49 13.96
N GLY A 359 -11.96 -0.96 13.61
CA GLY A 359 -11.69 -0.34 12.32
C GLY A 359 -11.31 -1.36 11.26
N ASP A 360 -10.46 -0.94 10.32
CA ASP A 360 -10.00 -1.72 9.16
C ASP A 360 -9.37 -3.07 9.57
N LEU A 361 -9.64 -4.12 8.79
CA LEU A 361 -9.12 -5.47 9.01
C LEU A 361 -8.39 -6.07 7.80
N HIS A 362 -8.80 -5.74 6.57
CA HIS A 362 -8.10 -6.11 5.33
C HIS A 362 -7.62 -7.56 5.27
N GLY A 363 -8.54 -8.52 5.44
CA GLY A 363 -8.23 -9.95 5.33
C GLY A 363 -7.25 -10.50 6.39
N GLN A 364 -6.93 -9.74 7.46
CA GLN A 364 -6.09 -10.20 8.57
C GLN A 364 -6.89 -11.07 9.57
N TYR A 365 -7.31 -12.25 9.12
CA TYR A 365 -8.17 -13.17 9.88
C TYR A 365 -7.61 -13.52 11.27
N GLU A 366 -6.29 -13.76 11.37
CA GLU A 366 -5.64 -14.08 12.65
C GLU A 366 -5.69 -12.92 13.65
N ASP A 367 -5.63 -11.68 13.18
CA ASP A 367 -5.76 -10.50 14.03
C ASP A 367 -7.21 -10.27 14.45
N LEU A 368 -8.19 -10.53 13.57
CA LEU A 368 -9.60 -10.58 13.95
C LEU A 368 -9.82 -11.62 15.06
N LEU A 369 -9.27 -12.83 14.93
CA LEU A 369 -9.37 -13.84 15.99
C LEU A 369 -8.70 -13.38 17.28
N ARG A 370 -7.56 -12.68 17.20
CA ARG A 370 -6.88 -12.12 18.38
C ARG A 370 -7.74 -11.07 19.08
N ILE A 371 -8.38 -10.18 18.33
CA ILE A 371 -9.32 -9.17 18.84
C ILE A 371 -10.48 -9.84 19.55
N ILE A 372 -11.13 -10.83 18.91
CA ILE A 372 -12.27 -11.54 19.49
C ILE A 372 -11.87 -12.32 20.75
N ARG A 373 -10.69 -12.95 20.78
CA ARG A 373 -10.19 -13.67 21.95
C ARG A 373 -9.84 -12.72 23.11
N HIS A 374 -9.26 -11.56 22.82
CA HIS A 374 -8.90 -10.57 23.83
C HIS A 374 -10.15 -9.92 24.43
N ASN A 375 -10.99 -9.31 23.60
CA ASN A 375 -12.13 -8.54 24.07
C ASN A 375 -13.29 -9.45 24.53
N GLY A 376 -13.42 -10.64 23.93
CA GLY A 376 -14.42 -11.66 24.27
C GLY A 376 -15.42 -11.89 23.13
N ALA A 377 -15.77 -13.15 22.86
CA ALA A 377 -16.64 -13.48 21.73
C ALA A 377 -18.11 -13.06 21.92
N PRO A 378 -18.82 -12.71 20.83
CA PRO A 378 -20.28 -12.61 20.83
C PRO A 378 -20.94 -13.92 21.33
N PRO A 379 -22.08 -13.85 22.06
CA PRO A 379 -22.84 -12.64 22.38
C PRO A 379 -22.40 -11.96 23.69
N LYS A 380 -21.34 -12.44 24.36
CA LYS A 380 -20.89 -11.88 25.65
C LYS A 380 -20.40 -10.43 25.51
N GLN A 381 -19.94 -10.07 24.32
CA GLN A 381 -19.51 -8.74 23.95
C GLN A 381 -20.23 -8.29 22.69
N ARG A 382 -20.40 -6.97 22.58
CA ARG A 382 -21.01 -6.32 21.42
C ARG A 382 -19.92 -5.64 20.59
N TYR A 383 -20.10 -5.68 19.28
CA TYR A 383 -19.14 -5.17 18.30
C TYR A 383 -19.81 -4.33 17.22
N LEU A 384 -19.21 -3.19 16.93
CA LEU A 384 -19.43 -2.41 15.72
C LEU A 384 -18.14 -2.45 14.90
N PHE A 385 -18.23 -2.97 13.67
CA PHE A 385 -17.13 -2.95 12.72
C PHE A 385 -17.37 -1.83 11.70
N LEU A 386 -16.34 -1.03 11.43
CA LEU A 386 -16.47 0.22 10.66
C LEU A 386 -16.33 0.05 9.14
N GLY A 387 -15.73 -1.04 8.65
CA GLY A 387 -15.54 -1.30 7.23
C GLY A 387 -14.18 -1.92 6.92
N ASP A 388 -13.91 -2.12 5.63
CA ASP A 388 -12.64 -2.58 5.06
C ASP A 388 -12.17 -3.92 5.65
N TYR A 389 -12.98 -4.95 5.38
CA TYR A 389 -12.80 -6.32 5.86
C TYR A 389 -11.93 -7.18 4.95
N VAL A 390 -11.91 -6.84 3.67
CA VAL A 390 -11.31 -7.64 2.60
C VAL A 390 -10.14 -6.91 1.95
N ASP A 391 -9.44 -7.61 1.04
CA ASP A 391 -8.24 -7.16 0.32
C ASP A 391 -6.99 -7.06 1.19
N ARG A 392 -5.81 -7.01 0.55
CA ARG A 392 -4.47 -6.79 1.14
C ARG A 392 -3.97 -7.83 2.17
N GLY A 393 -4.86 -8.56 2.83
CA GLY A 393 -4.55 -9.73 3.64
C GLY A 393 -4.84 -11.04 2.92
N LEU A 394 -4.32 -12.13 3.48
CA LEU A 394 -4.36 -13.45 2.84
C LEU A 394 -5.71 -14.19 2.98
N ASN A 395 -6.57 -13.76 3.92
CA ASN A 395 -7.72 -14.52 4.37
C ASN A 395 -9.00 -13.65 4.34
N SER A 396 -9.28 -12.97 3.23
CA SER A 396 -10.45 -12.09 3.13
C SER A 396 -11.75 -12.89 3.18
N VAL A 397 -11.80 -14.07 2.54
CA VAL A 397 -12.99 -14.93 2.57
C VAL A 397 -13.29 -15.36 4.01
N GLU A 398 -12.29 -15.83 4.77
CA GLU A 398 -12.48 -16.23 6.16
C GLU A 398 -12.86 -15.07 7.07
N THR A 399 -12.24 -13.90 6.87
CA THR A 399 -12.53 -12.68 7.62
C THR A 399 -13.98 -12.27 7.43
N MET A 400 -14.41 -12.11 6.18
CA MET A 400 -15.78 -11.72 5.87
C MET A 400 -16.79 -12.77 6.33
N MET A 401 -16.51 -14.05 6.10
CA MET A 401 -17.41 -15.14 6.50
C MET A 401 -17.60 -15.23 8.01
N LEU A 402 -16.54 -15.06 8.80
CA LEU A 402 -16.68 -15.03 10.26
C LEU A 402 -17.55 -13.87 10.72
N LEU A 403 -17.35 -12.67 10.15
CA LEU A 403 -18.14 -11.48 10.48
C LEU A 403 -19.62 -11.65 10.09
N LEU A 404 -19.92 -12.14 8.89
CA LEU A 404 -21.29 -12.41 8.45
C LEU A 404 -21.97 -13.47 9.32
N CYS A 405 -21.28 -14.56 9.63
CA CYS A 405 -21.81 -15.60 10.53
C CYS A 405 -22.11 -15.05 11.93
N TYR A 406 -21.23 -14.21 12.49
CA TYR A 406 -21.51 -13.56 13.77
C TYR A 406 -22.66 -12.55 13.69
N LYS A 407 -22.73 -11.77 12.61
CA LYS A 407 -23.84 -10.84 12.37
C LYS A 407 -25.18 -11.59 12.31
N LEU A 408 -25.26 -12.68 11.55
CA LEU A 408 -26.48 -13.47 11.40
C LEU A 408 -26.86 -14.19 12.70
N LYS A 409 -25.87 -14.79 13.39
CA LYS A 409 -26.12 -15.54 14.62
C LYS A 409 -26.44 -14.64 15.81
N TYR A 410 -25.86 -13.44 15.86
CA TYR A 410 -25.97 -12.51 16.99
C TYR A 410 -26.28 -11.09 16.49
N SER A 411 -27.37 -10.92 15.74
CA SER A 411 -27.74 -9.68 15.04
C SER A 411 -27.92 -8.45 15.93
N GLN A 412 -28.14 -8.66 17.24
CA GLN A 412 -28.26 -7.61 18.28
C GLN A 412 -26.92 -7.31 19.00
N CYS A 413 -25.87 -8.07 18.70
CA CYS A 413 -24.56 -7.92 19.31
C CYS A 413 -23.49 -7.53 18.29
N VAL A 414 -23.61 -7.92 17.02
CA VAL A 414 -22.63 -7.62 15.98
C VAL A 414 -23.26 -6.77 14.89
N TYR A 415 -22.60 -5.66 14.58
CA TYR A 415 -23.01 -4.68 13.59
C TYR A 415 -21.84 -4.43 12.64
N LEU A 416 -22.12 -4.43 11.34
CA LEU A 416 -21.12 -4.27 10.29
C LEU A 416 -21.50 -3.06 9.44
N LEU A 417 -20.62 -2.07 9.35
CA LEU A 417 -20.72 -0.98 8.39
C LEU A 417 -19.93 -1.31 7.13
N ARG A 418 -20.28 -0.67 6.02
CA ARG A 418 -19.57 -0.78 4.75
C ARG A 418 -18.34 0.13 4.77
N GLY A 419 -17.20 -0.37 4.31
CA GLY A 419 -16.05 0.43 3.92
C GLY A 419 -15.96 0.63 2.40
N ASN A 420 -14.94 1.36 1.94
CA ASN A 420 -14.74 1.56 0.50
C ASN A 420 -14.20 0.29 -0.20
N HIS A 421 -13.61 -0.65 0.53
CA HIS A 421 -13.17 -1.95 0.03
C HIS A 421 -14.31 -2.97 -0.12
N GLU A 422 -15.45 -2.75 0.53
CA GLU A 422 -16.69 -3.47 0.22
C GLU A 422 -17.36 -2.89 -1.04
N SER A 423 -16.60 -2.76 -2.13
CA SER A 423 -17.07 -2.27 -3.43
C SER A 423 -16.44 -3.03 -4.59
N GLN A 424 -17.21 -3.18 -5.67
CA GLN A 424 -16.76 -3.93 -6.84
C GLN A 424 -15.47 -3.37 -7.46
N SER A 425 -15.33 -2.04 -7.53
CA SER A 425 -14.18 -1.38 -8.19
C SER A 425 -12.90 -1.56 -7.40
N ILE A 426 -12.96 -1.42 -6.07
CA ILE A 426 -11.78 -1.44 -5.21
C ILE A 426 -11.31 -2.87 -4.99
N ASN A 427 -12.19 -3.78 -4.57
CA ASN A 427 -11.78 -5.16 -4.25
C ASN A 427 -11.44 -6.02 -5.47
N ARG A 428 -11.72 -5.51 -6.68
CA ARG A 428 -11.20 -6.07 -7.91
C ARG A 428 -9.70 -5.83 -8.09
N VAL A 429 -9.18 -4.71 -7.59
CA VAL A 429 -7.81 -4.28 -7.81
C VAL A 429 -6.90 -4.64 -6.64
N TYR A 430 -7.44 -4.81 -5.43
CA TYR A 430 -6.66 -5.03 -4.21
C TYR A 430 -6.69 -6.46 -3.64
N GLY A 431 -7.11 -7.43 -4.46
CA GLY A 431 -6.81 -8.85 -4.26
C GLY A 431 -7.99 -9.76 -3.91
N PHE A 432 -9.13 -9.25 -3.39
CA PHE A 432 -10.25 -10.12 -3.01
C PHE A 432 -10.92 -10.79 -4.21
N TYR A 433 -11.02 -10.09 -5.35
CA TYR A 433 -11.51 -10.70 -6.59
C TYR A 433 -10.65 -11.89 -7.01
N ASP A 434 -9.33 -11.73 -6.98
CA ASP A 434 -8.40 -12.78 -7.34
C ASP A 434 -8.40 -13.93 -6.33
N GLU A 435 -8.55 -13.62 -5.03
CA GLU A 435 -8.75 -14.63 -3.99
C GLU A 435 -9.99 -15.49 -4.28
N CYS A 436 -11.14 -14.86 -4.53
CA CYS A 436 -12.38 -15.55 -4.87
C CYS A 436 -12.29 -16.32 -6.19
N LYS A 437 -11.68 -15.73 -7.22
CA LYS A 437 -11.51 -16.35 -8.54
C LYS A 437 -10.63 -17.59 -8.45
N ARG A 438 -9.51 -17.51 -7.73
CA ARG A 438 -8.55 -18.60 -7.55
C ARG A 438 -9.11 -19.73 -6.69
N ARG A 439 -9.78 -19.41 -5.58
CA ARG A 439 -10.26 -20.40 -4.61
C ARG A 439 -11.63 -20.98 -4.96
N TYR A 440 -12.46 -20.23 -5.67
CA TYR A 440 -13.84 -20.59 -5.94
C TYR A 440 -14.28 -20.23 -7.37
N SER A 441 -14.83 -19.03 -7.56
CA SER A 441 -15.30 -18.55 -8.86
C SER A 441 -15.60 -17.05 -8.82
N THR A 442 -15.58 -16.41 -9.98
CA THR A 442 -16.02 -15.02 -10.15
C THR A 442 -17.50 -14.82 -9.83
N LYS A 443 -18.33 -15.88 -9.94
CA LYS A 443 -19.74 -15.86 -9.50
C LYS A 443 -19.84 -15.69 -7.97
N LEU A 444 -18.97 -16.37 -7.21
CA LEU A 444 -18.97 -16.24 -5.75
C LEU A 444 -18.55 -14.84 -5.31
N TRP A 445 -17.55 -14.25 -5.97
CA TRP A 445 -17.19 -12.84 -5.74
C TRP A 445 -18.38 -11.89 -5.97
N ARG A 446 -19.16 -12.09 -7.04
CA ARG A 446 -20.38 -11.30 -7.26
C ARG A 446 -21.39 -11.44 -6.13
N CYS A 447 -21.51 -12.63 -5.52
CA CYS A 447 -22.39 -12.84 -4.37
C CYS A 447 -21.98 -11.98 -3.15
N PHE A 448 -20.68 -11.83 -2.90
CA PHE A 448 -20.18 -10.90 -1.90
C PHE A 448 -20.49 -9.44 -2.26
N VAL A 449 -20.25 -9.03 -3.52
CA VAL A 449 -20.57 -7.67 -4.00
C VAL A 449 -22.06 -7.35 -3.82
N ASP A 450 -22.94 -8.27 -4.19
CA ASP A 450 -24.39 -8.12 -4.02
C ASP A 450 -24.78 -7.97 -2.54
N CYS A 451 -24.07 -8.63 -1.63
CA CYS A 451 -24.23 -8.45 -0.19
C CYS A 451 -23.72 -7.08 0.28
N TYR A 452 -22.54 -6.65 -0.18
CA TYR A 452 -21.92 -5.37 0.18
C TYR A 452 -22.78 -4.17 -0.22
N ASN A 453 -23.44 -4.26 -1.38
CA ASN A 453 -24.36 -3.23 -1.87
C ASN A 453 -25.58 -3.00 -0.99
N CYS A 454 -25.84 -3.89 -0.03
CA CYS A 454 -26.92 -3.78 0.95
C CYS A 454 -26.45 -3.28 2.32
N MET A 455 -25.14 -3.16 2.57
CA MET A 455 -24.62 -2.85 3.91
C MET A 455 -24.95 -1.40 4.35
N PRO A 456 -25.20 -1.18 5.66
CA PRO A 456 -25.31 0.16 6.23
C PRO A 456 -23.95 0.86 6.23
N VAL A 457 -23.95 2.20 6.32
CA VAL A 457 -22.71 3.01 6.16
C VAL A 457 -22.39 3.89 7.35
N ALA A 458 -23.33 4.01 8.29
CA ALA A 458 -23.12 4.76 9.51
C ALA A 458 -23.80 4.08 10.70
N ALA A 459 -23.36 4.45 11.90
CA ALA A 459 -24.05 4.11 13.14
C ALA A 459 -24.05 5.29 14.11
N LEU A 460 -25.02 5.32 15.00
CA LEU A 460 -25.12 6.25 16.10
C LEU A 460 -25.14 5.46 17.41
N ILE A 461 -24.05 5.53 18.17
CA ILE A 461 -23.91 4.83 19.45
C ILE A 461 -24.49 5.71 20.56
N SER A 462 -25.52 5.20 21.23
CA SER A 462 -26.22 5.82 22.36
C SER A 462 -26.66 7.27 22.09
N ASN A 463 -26.95 7.64 20.83
CA ASN A 463 -27.27 9.00 20.39
C ASN A 463 -26.19 10.05 20.69
N ARG A 464 -24.93 9.63 20.91
CA ARG A 464 -23.84 10.52 21.31
C ARG A 464 -22.58 10.38 20.46
N ILE A 465 -22.35 9.23 19.84
CA ILE A 465 -21.16 8.98 19.03
C ILE A 465 -21.58 8.61 17.62
N PHE A 466 -21.24 9.45 16.64
CA PHE A 466 -21.46 9.15 15.23
C PHE A 466 -20.32 8.31 14.68
N CYS A 467 -20.64 7.24 13.97
CA CYS A 467 -19.68 6.30 13.41
C CYS A 467 -19.86 6.16 11.90
N CYS A 468 -18.76 6.17 11.16
CA CYS A 468 -18.69 5.89 9.72
C CYS A 468 -17.33 5.26 9.38
N HIS A 469 -17.12 4.87 8.12
CA HIS A 469 -15.82 4.35 7.67
C HIS A 469 -14.81 5.46 7.38
N GLY A 470 -15.13 6.29 6.38
CA GLY A 470 -14.35 7.46 5.98
C GLY A 470 -14.64 8.64 6.90
N GLY A 471 -15.30 9.67 6.42
CA GLY A 471 -15.49 10.90 7.21
C GLY A 471 -16.84 11.55 7.00
N LEU A 472 -16.84 12.87 6.96
CA LEU A 472 -18.04 13.69 6.79
C LEU A 472 -18.25 14.06 5.33
N SER A 473 -19.48 14.43 4.96
CA SER A 473 -19.80 14.97 3.65
C SER A 473 -20.19 16.45 3.74
N PRO A 474 -19.78 17.31 2.79
CA PRO A 474 -20.30 18.68 2.69
C PRO A 474 -21.81 18.70 2.37
N ASN A 475 -22.34 17.57 1.87
CA ASN A 475 -23.74 17.41 1.52
C ASN A 475 -24.57 16.73 2.61
N LEU A 476 -23.95 16.34 3.74
CA LEU A 476 -24.66 15.73 4.87
C LEU A 476 -25.01 16.83 5.88
N VAL A 477 -26.24 17.33 5.79
CA VAL A 477 -26.75 18.35 6.72
C VAL A 477 -27.43 17.69 7.91
N SER A 478 -28.10 16.56 7.70
CA SER A 478 -28.82 15.80 8.73
C SER A 478 -28.45 14.33 8.68
N ILE A 479 -28.16 13.71 9.85
CA ILE A 479 -27.82 12.29 9.94
C ILE A 479 -28.96 11.40 9.41
N GLU A 480 -30.21 11.86 9.54
CA GLU A 480 -31.39 11.20 9.00
C GLU A 480 -31.37 11.09 7.47
N GLU A 481 -30.61 11.93 6.76
CA GLU A 481 -30.45 11.86 5.30
C GLU A 481 -29.71 10.60 4.85
N ILE A 482 -28.88 10.01 5.72
CA ILE A 482 -28.20 8.74 5.45
C ILE A 482 -29.24 7.63 5.19
N ASN A 483 -30.38 7.66 5.88
CA ASN A 483 -31.47 6.70 5.69
C ASN A 483 -32.23 6.88 4.37
N LYS A 484 -31.98 7.96 3.63
CA LYS A 484 -32.56 8.18 2.29
C LYS A 484 -31.73 7.54 1.17
N ILE A 485 -30.51 7.06 1.47
CA ILE A 485 -29.67 6.37 0.49
C ILE A 485 -30.33 5.05 0.11
N LYS A 486 -30.66 4.89 -1.17
CA LYS A 486 -31.32 3.68 -1.68
C LYS A 486 -30.35 2.51 -1.69
N ARG A 487 -30.85 1.34 -1.29
CA ARG A 487 -30.15 0.05 -1.41
C ARG A 487 -30.99 -0.97 -2.18
N PRO A 488 -30.37 -1.94 -2.87
CA PRO A 488 -28.93 -2.11 -3.05
C PRO A 488 -28.33 -1.01 -3.95
N THR A 489 -27.10 -0.59 -3.67
CA THR A 489 -26.39 0.38 -4.52
C THR A 489 -24.88 0.13 -4.48
N GLU A 490 -24.23 0.28 -5.64
CA GLU A 490 -22.78 0.49 -5.69
C GLU A 490 -22.40 1.87 -5.13
N ILE A 491 -21.12 2.04 -4.81
CA ILE A 491 -20.59 3.34 -4.38
C ILE A 491 -20.53 4.27 -5.61
N PRO A 492 -21.24 5.42 -5.60
CA PRO A 492 -21.17 6.39 -6.69
C PRO A 492 -19.84 7.16 -6.67
N GLU A 493 -19.52 7.82 -7.78
CA GLU A 493 -18.31 8.66 -7.89
C GLU A 493 -18.34 9.92 -7.00
N SER A 494 -19.52 10.32 -6.49
CA SER A 494 -19.70 11.49 -5.63
C SER A 494 -20.97 11.41 -4.77
N GLY A 495 -21.10 12.30 -3.79
CA GLY A 495 -22.27 12.44 -2.91
C GLY A 495 -22.08 11.78 -1.54
N VAL A 496 -23.10 11.88 -0.68
CA VAL A 496 -23.02 11.48 0.74
C VAL A 496 -22.50 10.05 0.93
N LEU A 497 -22.97 9.09 0.12
CA LEU A 497 -22.49 7.71 0.19
C LEU A 497 -21.00 7.60 -0.12
N CYS A 498 -20.52 8.27 -1.17
CA CYS A 498 -19.10 8.31 -1.49
C CYS A 498 -18.30 8.95 -0.35
N ASP A 499 -18.76 10.08 0.16
CA ASP A 499 -18.02 10.87 1.14
C ASP A 499 -17.91 10.20 2.51
N LEU A 500 -18.96 9.53 2.96
CA LEU A 500 -18.93 8.74 4.21
C LEU A 500 -17.93 7.58 4.17
N LEU A 501 -17.49 7.16 2.98
CA LEU A 501 -16.56 6.05 2.76
C LEU A 501 -15.15 6.49 2.36
N TRP A 502 -14.97 7.73 1.89
CA TRP A 502 -13.72 8.19 1.27
C TRP A 502 -13.14 9.51 1.81
N SER A 503 -13.93 10.32 2.52
CA SER A 503 -13.43 11.63 2.99
C SER A 503 -12.47 11.49 4.18
N ASP A 504 -11.53 12.42 4.31
CA ASP A 504 -10.45 12.37 5.30
C ASP A 504 -10.26 13.67 6.11
N PRO A 505 -10.00 13.63 7.43
CA PRO A 505 -9.57 14.81 8.18
C PRO A 505 -8.18 15.26 7.72
N GLU A 506 -7.97 16.57 7.64
CA GLU A 506 -6.69 17.20 7.29
C GLU A 506 -6.33 18.29 8.31
N ARG A 507 -5.09 18.23 8.84
CA ARG A 507 -4.66 19.06 9.98
C ARG A 507 -4.36 20.50 9.59
N THR A 508 -3.92 20.72 8.37
CA THR A 508 -3.50 22.05 7.90
C THR A 508 -4.62 22.83 7.19
N LEU A 509 -5.80 22.24 7.08
CA LEU A 509 -6.93 22.78 6.33
C LEU A 509 -7.97 23.41 7.27
N LEU A 510 -8.62 24.48 6.79
CA LEU A 510 -9.89 24.97 7.33
C LEU A 510 -10.99 24.74 6.27
N GLY A 511 -12.16 24.28 6.71
CA GLY A 511 -13.28 23.96 5.84
C GLY A 511 -13.07 22.69 5.03
N TRP A 512 -13.56 22.69 3.79
CA TRP A 512 -13.48 21.56 2.85
C TRP A 512 -12.40 21.77 1.80
N GLY A 513 -11.73 20.69 1.41
CA GLY A 513 -10.71 20.68 0.37
C GLY A 513 -10.87 19.47 -0.55
N ARG A 514 -10.20 19.50 -1.71
CA ARG A 514 -10.19 18.35 -2.62
C ARG A 514 -9.27 17.26 -2.06
N SER A 515 -9.76 16.02 -2.07
CA SER A 515 -8.96 14.88 -1.67
C SER A 515 -7.86 14.58 -2.68
N GLN A 516 -6.67 14.27 -2.18
CA GLN A 516 -5.55 13.81 -3.00
C GLN A 516 -5.77 12.37 -3.54
N ARG A 517 -6.77 11.65 -3.01
CA ARG A 517 -7.20 10.34 -3.52
C ARG A 517 -7.89 10.40 -4.89
N GLY A 518 -8.17 11.61 -5.40
CA GLY A 518 -8.93 11.81 -6.64
C GLY A 518 -10.43 11.56 -6.50
N VAL A 519 -10.92 11.29 -5.28
CA VAL A 519 -12.33 11.03 -4.97
C VAL A 519 -12.67 11.67 -3.61
N SER A 520 -13.89 12.21 -3.48
CA SER A 520 -14.38 12.88 -2.28
C SER A 520 -13.51 14.08 -1.81
N TYR A 521 -13.55 14.38 -0.51
CA TYR A 521 -13.04 15.60 0.11
C TYR A 521 -12.10 15.32 1.27
N VAL A 522 -11.28 16.32 1.61
CA VAL A 522 -10.65 16.44 2.92
C VAL A 522 -11.34 17.54 3.73
N PHE A 523 -11.30 17.46 5.06
CA PHE A 523 -11.96 18.45 5.94
C PHE A 523 -11.14 18.86 7.16
N GLY A 524 -11.25 20.13 7.54
CA GLY A 524 -10.60 20.72 8.70
C GLY A 524 -11.31 20.47 10.04
N SER A 525 -10.68 20.90 11.13
CA SER A 525 -11.24 20.74 12.48
C SER A 525 -12.53 21.54 12.70
N ASP A 526 -12.68 22.67 12.00
CA ASP A 526 -13.89 23.50 12.05
C ASP A 526 -15.12 22.78 11.51
N VAL A 527 -14.95 21.90 10.52
CA VAL A 527 -16.03 21.05 9.99
C VAL A 527 -16.49 20.05 11.06
N VAL A 528 -15.55 19.47 11.81
CA VAL A 528 -15.85 18.56 12.93
C VAL A 528 -16.56 19.30 14.07
N ASP A 529 -16.01 20.45 14.51
CA ASP A 529 -16.58 21.28 15.56
C ASP A 529 -18.03 21.68 15.21
N HIS A 530 -18.29 22.05 13.94
CA HIS A 530 -19.62 22.38 13.44
C HIS A 530 -20.57 21.19 13.47
N PHE A 531 -20.16 20.05 12.90
CA PHE A 531 -20.99 18.84 12.81
C PHE A 531 -21.42 18.34 14.20
N ILE A 532 -20.47 18.26 15.14
CA ILE A 532 -20.75 17.83 16.51
C ILE A 532 -21.73 18.78 17.20
N SER A 533 -21.50 20.09 17.08
CA SER A 533 -22.37 21.09 17.71
C SER A 533 -23.78 21.07 17.13
N HIS A 534 -23.88 20.91 15.80
CA HIS A 534 -25.16 20.86 15.09
C HIS A 534 -25.99 19.63 15.48
N HIS A 535 -25.36 18.47 15.57
CA HIS A 535 -26.02 17.20 15.89
C HIS A 535 -26.05 16.86 17.39
N LYS A 536 -25.49 17.72 18.25
CA LYS A 536 -25.41 17.51 19.71
C LYS A 536 -24.72 16.19 20.08
N LEU A 537 -23.63 15.88 19.37
CA LEU A 537 -22.81 14.70 19.60
C LEU A 537 -21.68 14.99 20.59
N ASP A 538 -20.98 13.95 21.01
CA ASP A 538 -19.76 14.06 21.81
C ASP A 538 -18.51 13.70 20.99
N LEU A 539 -18.64 12.79 20.02
CA LEU A 539 -17.52 12.21 19.29
C LEU A 539 -17.95 11.72 17.90
N ILE A 540 -17.05 11.85 16.93
CA ILE A 540 -17.07 11.10 15.68
C ILE A 540 -16.03 9.98 15.78
N CYS A 541 -16.42 8.74 15.49
CA CYS A 541 -15.51 7.60 15.42
C CYS A 541 -15.49 7.05 14.00
N ARG A 542 -14.30 7.01 13.39
CA ARG A 542 -14.11 6.57 12.01
C ARG A 542 -12.93 5.62 11.85
N ALA A 543 -12.68 5.18 10.63
CA ALA A 543 -11.59 4.28 10.26
C ALA A 543 -10.83 4.81 9.01
N HIS A 544 -10.47 3.94 8.05
CA HIS A 544 -9.99 4.25 6.68
C HIS A 544 -8.57 4.83 6.54
N GLN A 545 -8.06 5.58 7.52
CA GLN A 545 -6.67 6.05 7.52
C GLN A 545 -5.82 5.20 8.46
N VAL A 546 -4.70 4.68 7.94
CA VAL A 546 -3.70 3.98 8.73
C VAL A 546 -3.10 4.97 9.73
N VAL A 547 -3.11 4.61 11.01
CA VAL A 547 -2.58 5.43 12.10
C VAL A 547 -1.61 4.60 12.95
N GLU A 548 -0.52 5.22 13.39
CA GLU A 548 0.65 4.55 13.97
C GLU A 548 0.31 3.66 15.17
N ASP A 549 -0.43 4.20 16.13
CA ASP A 549 -0.82 3.51 17.37
C ASP A 549 -2.11 2.68 17.23
N GLY A 550 -2.65 2.55 16.01
CA GLY A 550 -3.95 1.95 15.75
C GLY A 550 -5.15 2.83 16.11
N TYR A 551 -4.91 3.99 16.75
CA TYR A 551 -5.91 5.03 16.90
C TYR A 551 -5.27 6.43 16.85
N GLU A 552 -6.03 7.44 16.42
CA GLU A 552 -5.57 8.83 16.42
C GLU A 552 -6.72 9.80 16.71
N PHE A 553 -6.48 10.81 17.53
CA PHE A 553 -7.44 11.89 17.77
C PHE A 553 -7.20 13.11 16.88
N PHE A 554 -8.30 13.73 16.47
CA PHE A 554 -8.38 14.96 15.69
C PHE A 554 -9.35 15.96 16.33
N ALA A 555 -9.30 17.23 15.90
CA ALA A 555 -10.20 18.32 16.33
C ALA A 555 -10.44 18.37 17.84
N LYS A 556 -9.40 18.62 18.65
CA LYS A 556 -9.52 18.66 20.13
C LYS A 556 -10.15 17.38 20.73
N ARG A 557 -9.88 16.22 20.13
CA ARG A 557 -10.40 14.89 20.50
C ARG A 557 -11.89 14.68 20.24
N GLN A 558 -12.47 15.50 19.36
CA GLN A 558 -13.85 15.34 18.90
C GLN A 558 -14.00 14.33 17.77
N LEU A 559 -12.91 13.95 17.11
CA LEU A 559 -12.91 12.85 16.15
C LEU A 559 -11.80 11.86 16.53
N VAL A 560 -12.09 10.57 16.43
CA VAL A 560 -11.12 9.49 16.57
C VAL A 560 -11.13 8.60 15.33
N THR A 561 -9.95 8.32 14.80
CA THR A 561 -9.71 7.31 13.76
C THR A 561 -9.25 6.02 14.43
N ILE A 562 -9.82 4.87 14.04
CA ILE A 562 -9.48 3.53 14.52
C ILE A 562 -8.99 2.70 13.35
N PHE A 563 -7.84 2.05 13.50
CA PHE A 563 -7.30 1.10 12.55
C PHE A 563 -6.97 -0.19 13.29
N SER A 564 -7.60 -1.29 12.93
CA SER A 564 -7.52 -2.55 13.71
C SER A 564 -6.56 -3.59 13.12
N ALA A 565 -5.99 -3.30 11.95
CA ALA A 565 -5.04 -4.13 11.23
C ALA A 565 -3.59 -3.77 11.60
N PRO A 566 -2.91 -4.55 12.46
CA PRO A 566 -1.53 -4.30 12.85
C PRO A 566 -0.53 -4.78 11.80
N ASN A 567 0.60 -4.06 11.67
CA ASN A 567 1.57 -4.28 10.59
C ASN A 567 0.85 -4.44 9.25
N TYR A 568 0.01 -3.47 8.97
CA TYR A 568 -0.83 -3.41 7.79
C TYR A 568 -0.01 -3.66 6.53
N CYS A 569 -0.59 -4.34 5.53
CA CYS A 569 0.10 -4.84 4.32
C CYS A 569 1.43 -5.56 4.60
N GLY A 570 1.65 -6.04 5.82
CA GLY A 570 2.93 -6.62 6.23
C GLY A 570 4.10 -5.63 6.40
N VAL A 571 3.90 -4.32 6.20
CA VAL A 571 4.99 -3.34 5.98
C VAL A 571 4.90 -2.04 6.78
N PHE A 572 3.72 -1.68 7.29
CA PHE A 572 3.53 -0.37 7.94
C PHE A 572 4.02 -0.32 9.40
N ASP A 573 4.34 -1.46 10.04
CA ASP A 573 4.78 -1.57 11.46
C ASP A 573 3.84 -0.87 12.47
N ASN A 574 2.65 -0.48 12.05
CA ASN A 574 1.63 0.15 12.89
C ASN A 574 1.06 -0.86 13.90
N ALA A 575 0.59 -0.38 15.04
CA ALA A 575 -0.29 -1.15 15.89
C ALA A 575 -1.72 -1.15 15.32
N GLY A 576 -2.49 -2.18 15.69
CA GLY A 576 -3.94 -2.16 15.57
C GLY A 576 -4.56 -1.73 16.89
N ALA A 577 -5.74 -1.11 16.87
CA ALA A 577 -6.49 -0.83 18.09
C ALA A 577 -7.95 -1.23 17.99
N VAL A 578 -8.57 -1.47 19.15
CA VAL A 578 -10.01 -1.60 19.32
C VAL A 578 -10.46 -0.61 20.37
N MET A 579 -11.47 0.19 20.04
CA MET A 579 -12.03 1.16 20.97
C MET A 579 -13.17 0.52 21.76
N SER A 580 -13.09 0.47 23.08
CA SER A 580 -14.13 -0.05 23.96
C SER A 580 -14.89 1.09 24.62
N ILE A 581 -16.20 1.12 24.45
CA ILE A 581 -17.15 2.06 25.05
C ILE A 581 -17.94 1.32 26.13
N SER A 582 -17.89 1.81 27.36
CA SER A 582 -18.64 1.23 28.49
C SER A 582 -20.02 1.87 28.66
N ASP A 583 -20.83 1.36 29.59
CA ASP A 583 -22.22 1.79 29.84
C ASP A 583 -22.37 3.28 30.18
N ASN A 584 -21.33 3.88 30.76
CA ASN A 584 -21.27 5.31 31.07
C ASN A 584 -20.55 6.12 29.97
N LEU A 585 -20.39 5.54 28.77
CA LEU A 585 -19.70 6.12 27.62
C LEU A 585 -18.21 6.39 27.87
N VAL A 586 -17.59 5.72 28.85
CA VAL A 586 -16.13 5.75 29.02
C VAL A 586 -15.45 4.96 27.92
N ILE A 587 -14.53 5.65 27.23
CA ILE A 587 -13.76 5.14 26.10
C ILE A 587 -12.38 4.67 26.59
N THR A 588 -12.02 3.47 26.18
CA THR A 588 -10.68 2.89 26.36
C THR A 588 -10.21 2.22 25.07
N PHE A 589 -8.91 1.99 24.94
CA PHE A 589 -8.34 1.36 23.75
C PHE A 589 -7.55 0.12 24.15
N ALA A 590 -7.79 -0.99 23.44
CA ALA A 590 -6.93 -2.17 23.46
C ALA A 590 -5.99 -2.10 22.26
N ILE A 591 -4.67 -2.14 22.51
CA ILE A 591 -3.64 -2.01 21.46
C ILE A 591 -3.07 -3.39 21.12
N PHE A 592 -2.91 -3.64 19.84
CA PHE A 592 -2.54 -4.92 19.25
C PHE A 592 -1.28 -4.72 18.41
N ASN A 593 -0.11 -5.00 18.97
CA ASN A 593 1.15 -4.86 18.24
C ASN A 593 1.35 -5.99 17.21
N PRO A 594 2.19 -5.78 16.18
CA PRO A 594 2.57 -6.82 15.22
C PRO A 594 3.12 -8.09 15.89
N LYS A 595 2.74 -9.28 15.40
CA LYS A 595 3.35 -10.54 15.86
C LYS A 595 4.80 -10.62 15.33
N GLY A 596 5.79 -10.65 16.23
CA GLY A 596 7.22 -10.78 15.88
C GLY A 596 8.13 -9.64 16.34
N ALA A 597 7.61 -8.60 16.98
CA ALA A 597 8.44 -7.59 17.64
C ALA A 597 9.11 -8.20 18.89
N TYR A 598 10.36 -8.67 18.76
CA TYR A 598 11.22 -8.92 19.91
C TYR A 598 11.42 -7.61 20.67
N VAL A 599 10.82 -7.52 21.85
CA VAL A 599 11.23 -6.54 22.87
C VAL A 599 12.61 -6.98 23.37
N VAL A 600 13.67 -6.54 22.70
CA VAL A 600 15.02 -6.59 23.26
C VAL A 600 15.14 -5.44 24.26
N GLY A 601 14.89 -5.77 25.53
CA GLY A 601 15.53 -5.16 26.69
C GLY A 601 15.30 -3.67 26.95
N LEU A 602 14.20 -3.35 27.63
CA LEU A 602 14.22 -2.36 28.73
C LEU A 602 13.55 -2.99 29.95
N LYS A 603 14.32 -3.75 30.73
CA LYS A 603 14.03 -3.92 32.15
C LYS A 603 14.30 -2.56 32.80
N ASN A 604 13.24 -1.77 32.93
CA ASN A 604 12.95 -0.83 34.02
C ASN A 604 11.93 0.21 33.52
N GLN A 605 10.64 -0.10 33.70
CA GLN A 605 9.63 0.80 34.29
C GLN A 605 8.27 0.12 34.20
N ALA A 606 7.97 -0.69 35.22
CA ALA A 606 6.60 -0.82 35.67
C ALA A 606 6.18 0.56 36.22
N LYS A 607 5.51 1.39 35.41
CA LYS A 607 4.60 2.50 35.78
C LYS A 607 4.33 3.41 34.57
N ALA A 608 3.22 3.18 33.86
CA ALA A 608 2.44 4.15 33.06
C ALA A 608 1.29 3.38 32.36
N TRP A 609 0.27 2.98 33.10
CA TRP A 609 -1.08 3.59 33.03
C TRP A 609 -1.77 3.40 31.67
N GLY A 610 -2.72 2.46 31.63
CA GLY A 610 -3.86 2.60 30.73
C GLY A 610 -4.54 3.92 31.04
N LYS A 611 -4.63 4.82 30.06
CA LYS A 611 -5.41 6.06 30.22
C LYS A 611 -6.88 5.67 30.20
N GLN A 612 -7.47 5.47 31.39
CA GLN A 612 -8.91 5.55 31.57
C GLN A 612 -9.33 7.02 31.39
N LEU A 613 -10.08 7.32 30.32
CA LEU A 613 -10.76 8.60 30.18
C LEU A 613 -12.13 8.48 30.88
N GLN A 614 -12.21 8.82 32.17
CA GLN A 614 -13.50 8.91 32.86
C GLN A 614 -14.28 10.14 32.38
N PHE A 615 -15.38 9.93 31.65
CA PHE A 615 -16.39 10.96 31.42
C PHE A 615 -17.29 11.02 32.66
N ASN A 616 -17.14 12.10 33.45
CA ASN A 616 -17.93 12.29 34.66
C ASN A 616 -19.33 12.85 34.30
N LYS A 617 -20.39 12.20 34.78
CA LYS A 617 -21.79 12.45 34.41
C LYS A 617 -22.35 13.85 34.76
N ASN A 618 -21.59 14.71 35.44
CA ASN A 618 -22.12 15.95 36.01
C ASN A 618 -21.38 17.25 35.62
N GLU A 619 -20.44 17.24 34.69
CA GLU A 619 -19.84 18.48 34.17
C GLU A 619 -20.32 18.74 32.74
N ARG A 620 -21.25 19.68 32.58
CA ARG A 620 -21.39 20.40 31.31
C ARG A 620 -20.08 21.17 31.10
N LEU A 621 -19.35 20.82 30.05
CA LEU A 621 -18.20 21.58 29.54
C LEU A 621 -18.56 23.08 29.48
N LYS A 622 -17.95 23.90 30.32
CA LYS A 622 -17.72 25.30 29.98
C LYS A 622 -16.36 25.36 29.28
N ILE A 623 -16.45 25.60 27.97
CA ILE A 623 -15.44 25.94 26.94
C ILE A 623 -13.97 25.82 27.36
#